data_AF-A0A2S6RBP4-F1
#
_entry.id   AF-A0A2S6RBP4-F1
#
_cell.length_a   1.000
_cell.length_b   1.000
_cell.length_c   1.000
_cell.angle_alpha   90.00
_cell.angle_beta   90.00
_cell.angle_gamma   90.00
#
_symmetry.space_group_name_H-M   'P 1'
#
loop_
_entity.id
_entity.type
_entity.pdbx_description
1 polymer ?
#
loop_
_entity_poly.entity_id
_entity_poly.type
_entity_poly.pdbx_seq_one_letter_code
_entity_poly.pdbx_strand_id
1 'polypeptide(L)'
;MTFYIFKILFTVILIFIITEISKISGKLGGIITAMPLTTLLVIFWLYYEKVPNSEISDYVKNTLYFILPTIPMFVIFPFLIARFGFFISISLSIFSVAIFVIITNFLLKYFNV
;
A
#
# COMPACT_ATOMS: atom_id res chain seq x y z
N MET A 1 -0.66 12.05 23.21
CA MET A 1 -2.05 11.75 22.81
C MET A 1 -2.52 12.64 21.66
N THR A 2 -2.44 13.97 21.78
CA THR A 2 -2.83 14.92 20.71
C THR A 2 -2.18 14.64 19.35
N PHE A 3 -0.88 14.32 19.32
CA PHE A 3 -0.16 13.96 18.10
C PHE A 3 -0.73 12.71 17.40
N TYR A 4 -1.05 11.66 18.16
CA TYR A 4 -1.66 10.44 17.61
C TYR A 4 -3.07 10.69 17.08
N ILE A 5 -3.87 11.50 17.80
CA ILE A 5 -5.20 11.90 17.33
C ILE A 5 -5.09 12.64 16.00
N PHE A 6 -4.14 13.56 15.89
CA PHE A 6 -3.88 14.29 14.65
C PHE A 6 -3.48 13.36 13.51
N LYS A 7 -2.55 12.43 13.73
CA LYS A 7 -2.16 11.42 12.73
C LYS A 7 -3.35 10.62 12.21
N ILE A 8 -4.21 10.17 13.13
CA ILE A 8 -5.40 9.37 12.80
C ILE A 8 -6.38 10.22 11.98
N LEU A 9 -6.74 11.42 12.46
CA LEU A 9 -7.67 12.31 11.76
C LEU A 9 -7.17 12.67 10.36
N PHE A 10 -5.90 13.04 10.24
CA PHE A 10 -5.31 13.39 8.96
C PHE A 10 -5.34 12.22 7.97
N THR A 11 -4.99 11.01 8.44
CA THR A 11 -4.99 9.80 7.60
C THR A 11 -6.41 9.44 7.13
N VAL A 12 -7.40 9.51 8.02
CA VAL A 12 -8.80 9.22 7.66
C VAL A 12 -9.35 10.25 6.68
N ILE A 13 -9.09 11.54 6.90
CA ILE A 13 -9.51 12.61 5.98
C ILE A 13 -8.89 12.41 4.59
N LEU A 14 -7.60 12.05 4.53
CA LEU A 14 -6.92 11.82 3.27
C LEU A 14 -7.53 10.63 2.51
N ILE A 15 -7.78 9.50 3.18
CA ILE A 15 -8.45 8.35 2.56
C ILE A 15 -9.84 8.74 2.07
N PHE A 16 -10.62 9.47 2.89
CA PHE A 16 -11.94 9.95 2.52
C PHE A 16 -11.91 10.78 1.23
N ILE A 17 -11.00 11.77 1.14
CA ILE A 17 -10.84 12.60 -0.06
C ILE A 17 -10.52 11.75 -1.30
N ILE A 18 -9.58 10.79 -1.18
CA ILE A 18 -9.20 9.91 -2.29
C ILE A 18 -10.40 9.08 -2.76
N THR A 19 -11.21 8.58 -1.84
CA THR A 19 -12.42 7.82 -2.20
C THR A 19 -13.45 8.67 -2.93
N GLU A 20 -13.68 9.92 -2.52
CA GLU A 20 -14.60 10.82 -3.20
C GLU A 20 -14.11 11.21 -4.60
N ILE A 21 -12.82 11.51 -4.76
CA ILE A 21 -12.24 11.79 -6.08
C ILE A 21 -12.37 10.57 -7.01
N SER A 22 -12.16 9.37 -6.48
CA SER A 22 -12.23 8.12 -7.25
C SER A 22 -13.65 7.80 -7.74
N LYS A 23 -14.69 8.22 -7.00
CA LYS A 23 -16.09 8.11 -7.43
C LYS A 23 -16.41 9.06 -8.60
N ILE A 24 -15.79 10.24 -8.62
CA ILE A 24 -16.01 11.24 -9.67
C ILE A 24 -15.24 10.87 -10.95
N SER A 25 -13.98 10.42 -10.81
CA SER A 25 -13.15 10.02 -11.95
C SER A 25 -12.29 8.81 -11.60
N GLY A 26 -12.60 7.66 -12.21
CA GLY A 26 -11.81 6.45 -12.04
C GLY A 26 -10.35 6.60 -12.50
N LYS A 27 -10.09 7.43 -13.52
CA LYS A 27 -8.73 7.70 -14.00
C LYS A 27 -7.92 8.50 -12.97
N LEU A 28 -8.48 9.58 -12.42
CA LEU A 28 -7.81 10.36 -11.38
C LEU A 28 -7.65 9.53 -10.10
N GLY A 29 -8.68 8.77 -9.71
CA GLY A 29 -8.61 7.85 -8.59
C GLY A 29 -7.48 6.83 -8.72
N GLY A 30 -7.34 6.24 -9.91
CA GLY A 30 -6.25 5.32 -10.23
C GLY A 30 -4.86 5.96 -10.14
N ILE A 31 -4.68 7.16 -10.69
CA ILE A 31 -3.40 7.90 -10.61
C ILE A 31 -3.04 8.20 -9.15
N ILE A 32 -3.98 8.74 -8.38
CA ILE A 32 -3.77 9.13 -6.98
C ILE A 32 -3.46 7.89 -6.12
N THR A 33 -4.16 6.79 -6.37
CA THR A 33 -3.98 5.55 -5.60
C THR A 33 -2.71 4.80 -5.99
N ALA A 34 -2.23 4.96 -7.23
CA ALA A 34 -0.94 4.43 -7.65
C ALA A 34 0.26 5.19 -7.05
N MET A 35 0.06 6.43 -6.58
CA MET A 35 1.10 7.17 -5.88
C MET A 35 1.36 6.52 -4.50
N PRO A 36 2.62 6.49 -4.03
CA PRO A 36 2.98 5.94 -2.72
C PRO A 36 2.65 6.91 -1.58
N LEU A 37 1.41 7.42 -1.54
CA LEU A 37 0.96 8.42 -0.55
C LEU A 37 1.09 7.90 0.87
N THR A 38 0.74 6.64 1.11
CA THR A 38 0.90 5.98 2.42
C THR A 38 2.36 5.96 2.85
N THR A 39 3.27 5.56 1.96
CA THR A 39 4.72 5.56 2.22
C THR A 39 5.24 6.97 2.52
N LEU A 40 4.83 7.98 1.72
CA LEU A 40 5.23 9.37 1.96
C LEU A 40 4.77 9.86 3.34
N LEU A 41 3.52 9.59 3.72
CA LEU A 41 2.99 9.96 5.03
C LEU A 41 3.77 9.27 6.16
N VAL A 42 4.05 7.98 6.02
CA VAL A 42 4.85 7.25 7.01
C VAL A 42 6.25 7.87 7.16
N ILE A 43 6.94 8.19 6.07
CA ILE A 43 8.25 8.86 6.12
C ILE A 43 8.16 10.19 6.88
N PHE A 44 7.16 11.03 6.59
CA PHE A 44 6.95 12.28 7.32
C PHE A 44 6.78 12.02 8.82
N TRP A 45 5.96 11.04 9.19
CA TRP A 45 5.73 10.69 10.59
C TRP A 45 6.98 10.16 11.29
N LEU A 46 7.73 9.25 10.66
CA LEU A 46 8.98 8.71 11.19
C LEU A 46 10.01 9.81 11.42
N TYR A 47 10.10 10.76 10.48
CA TYR A 47 10.99 11.92 10.60
C TYR A 47 10.63 12.79 11.81
N TYR A 48 9.35 13.14 11.99
CA TYR A 48 8.91 13.92 13.16
C TYR A 48 9.03 13.17 14.48
N GLU A 49 8.99 11.85 14.45
CA GLU A 49 9.26 10.98 15.60
C GLU A 49 10.76 10.76 15.87
N LYS A 50 11.62 11.43 15.10
CA LYS A 50 13.09 11.39 15.23
C LYS A 50 13.68 10.00 15.02
N VAL A 51 13.05 9.20 14.17
CA VAL A 51 13.63 7.92 13.71
C VAL A 51 14.90 8.22 12.90
N PRO A 52 15.99 7.46 13.09
CA PRO A 52 17.23 7.67 12.35
C PRO A 52 17.03 7.63 10.83
N ASN A 53 17.70 8.53 10.10
CA ASN A 53 17.59 8.60 8.63
C ASN A 53 17.98 7.29 7.93
N SER A 54 18.88 6.49 8.53
CA SER A 54 19.22 5.16 8.04
C SER A 54 18.03 4.20 8.07
N GLU A 55 17.27 4.19 9.17
CA GLU A 55 16.08 3.35 9.31
C GLU A 55 14.94 3.81 8.38
N ILE A 56 14.79 5.12 8.19
CA ILE A 56 13.85 5.68 7.21
C ILE A 56 14.23 5.23 5.79
N SER A 57 15.52 5.27 5.45
CA SER A 57 16.03 4.78 4.16
C SER A 57 15.76 3.29 3.98
N ASP A 58 16.02 2.48 5.00
CA ASP A 58 15.76 1.03 4.98
C ASP A 58 14.26 0.74 4.85
N TYR A 59 13.39 1.50 5.52
CA TYR A 59 11.94 1.42 5.35
C TYR A 59 11.53 1.62 3.89
N VAL A 60 12.07 2.64 3.21
CA VAL A 60 11.77 2.91 1.79
C VAL A 60 12.32 1.80 0.89
N LYS A 61 13.55 1.34 1.15
CA LYS A 61 14.18 0.23 0.40
C LYS A 61 13.35 -1.05 0.53
N ASN A 62 12.92 -1.40 1.73
CA ASN A 62 12.07 -2.56 1.98
C ASN A 62 10.71 -2.40 1.30
N THR A 63 10.11 -1.21 1.37
CA THR A 63 8.84 -0.92 0.69
C THR A 63 8.96 -1.15 -0.81
N LEU A 64 10.07 -0.75 -1.44
CA LEU A 64 10.31 -0.99 -2.87
C LEU A 64 10.25 -2.47 -3.24
N TYR A 65 10.90 -3.35 -2.46
CA TYR A 65 10.86 -4.78 -2.72
C TYR A 65 9.46 -5.37 -2.58
N PHE A 66 8.70 -4.90 -1.58
CA PHE A 66 7.36 -5.43 -1.30
C PHE A 66 6.24 -4.78 -2.13
N ILE A 67 6.51 -3.72 -2.90
CA ILE A 67 5.56 -3.24 -3.92
C ILE A 67 5.43 -4.27 -5.06
N LEU A 68 6.54 -4.85 -5.50
CA LEU A 68 6.56 -5.81 -6.61
C LEU A 68 5.56 -6.98 -6.45
N PRO A 69 5.51 -7.70 -5.31
CA PRO A 69 4.54 -8.78 -5.09
C PRO A 69 3.08 -8.32 -4.96
N THR A 70 2.80 -7.01 -4.89
CA THR A 70 1.42 -6.49 -4.87
C THR A 70 0.86 -6.25 -6.28
N ILE A 71 1.72 -6.14 -7.30
CA ILE A 71 1.31 -5.91 -8.70
C ILE A 71 0.33 -6.96 -9.22
N PRO A 72 0.49 -8.28 -8.96
CA PRO A 72 -0.43 -9.30 -9.44
C PRO A 72 -1.89 -9.06 -9.06
N MET A 73 -2.17 -8.44 -7.91
CA MET A 73 -3.54 -8.10 -7.51
C MET A 73 -4.22 -7.15 -8.49
N PHE A 74 -3.52 -6.18 -9.05
CA PHE A 74 -4.09 -5.24 -10.02
C PHE A 74 -4.49 -5.91 -11.34
N VAL A 75 -3.88 -7.05 -11.65
CA VAL A 75 -4.25 -7.88 -12.81
C VAL A 75 -5.39 -8.82 -12.43
N ILE A 76 -5.27 -9.54 -11.32
CA ILE A 76 -6.20 -10.59 -10.90
C ILE A 76 -7.58 -10.01 -10.53
N PHE A 77 -7.62 -8.93 -9.76
CA PHE A 77 -8.87 -8.40 -9.19
C PHE A 77 -9.90 -7.98 -10.27
N PRO A 78 -9.53 -7.23 -11.33
CA PRO A 78 -10.47 -6.89 -12.41
C PRO A 78 -11.09 -8.11 -13.10
N PHE A 79 -10.33 -9.20 -13.29
CA PHE A 79 -10.85 -10.43 -13.90
C PHE A 79 -11.80 -11.20 -12.96
N LEU A 80 -11.48 -11.21 -11.66
CA LEU A 80 -12.30 -11.93 -10.67
C LEU A 80 -13.61 -11.21 -10.36
N ILE A 81 -13.58 -9.88 -10.22
CA ILE A 81 -14.77 -9.12 -9.78
C ILE A 81 -15.93 -9.24 -10.77
N ALA A 82 -15.61 -9.35 -12.06
CA ALA A 82 -16.61 -9.56 -13.11
C ALA A 82 -17.28 -10.95 -13.05
N ARG A 83 -16.66 -11.96 -12.43
CA ARG A 83 -17.13 -13.36 -12.43
C ARG A 83 -17.69 -13.82 -11.09
N PHE A 84 -17.05 -13.41 -9.99
CA PHE A 84 -17.33 -13.93 -8.65
C PHE A 84 -17.87 -12.88 -7.68
N GLY A 85 -18.01 -11.62 -8.12
CA GLY A 85 -18.44 -10.50 -7.28
C GLY A 85 -17.35 -10.04 -6.31
N PHE A 86 -17.67 -9.02 -5.50
CA PHE A 86 -16.69 -8.28 -4.71
C PHE A 86 -15.99 -9.11 -3.63
N PHE A 87 -16.74 -9.75 -2.74
CA PHE A 87 -16.18 -10.41 -1.55
C PHE A 87 -15.25 -11.59 -1.87
N ILE A 88 -15.59 -12.39 -2.88
CA ILE A 88 -14.74 -13.50 -3.32
C ILE A 88 -13.47 -12.95 -3.97
N SER A 89 -13.61 -11.91 -4.81
CA SER A 89 -12.49 -11.32 -5.55
C SER A 89 -11.47 -10.65 -4.64
N ILE A 90 -11.92 -9.91 -3.61
CA ILE A 90 -10.99 -9.30 -2.64
C ILE A 90 -10.27 -10.37 -1.81
N SER A 91 -10.98 -11.43 -1.39
CA SER A 91 -10.38 -12.52 -0.61
C SER A 91 -9.28 -13.24 -1.39
N LEU A 92 -9.55 -13.59 -2.66
CA LEU A 92 -8.56 -14.21 -3.53
C LEU A 92 -7.39 -13.29 -3.85
N SER A 93 -7.64 -11.98 -3.99
CA SER A 93 -6.58 -11.01 -4.26
C SER A 93 -5.66 -10.82 -3.05
N ILE A 94 -6.21 -10.74 -1.84
CA ILE A 94 -5.42 -10.71 -0.60
C ILE A 94 -4.59 -11.98 -0.45
N PHE A 95 -5.19 -13.14 -0.72
CA PHE A 95 -4.49 -14.42 -0.68
C PHE A 95 -3.33 -14.47 -1.68
N SER A 96 -3.56 -13.99 -2.90
CA SER A 96 -2.52 -13.86 -3.93
C SER A 96 -1.37 -12.98 -3.45
N VAL A 97 -1.66 -11.78 -2.90
CA VAL A 97 -0.61 -10.89 -2.38
C VAL A 97 0.18 -11.58 -1.27
N ALA A 98 -0.48 -12.24 -0.33
CA ALA A 98 0.20 -12.96 0.75
C ALA A 98 1.19 -14.02 0.22
N ILE A 99 0.78 -14.80 -0.77
CA ILE A 99 1.65 -15.79 -1.43
C ILE A 99 2.86 -15.12 -2.07
N PHE A 100 2.66 -14.08 -2.88
CA PHE A 100 3.75 -13.40 -3.58
C PHE A 100 4.71 -12.70 -2.61
N VAL A 101 4.20 -12.15 -1.51
CA VAL A 101 5.03 -11.56 -0.45
C VAL A 101 5.90 -12.63 0.23
N ILE A 102 5.34 -13.81 0.54
CA ILE A 102 6.09 -14.92 1.12
C ILE A 102 7.20 -15.38 0.17
N ILE A 103 6.89 -15.55 -1.12
CA ILE A 103 7.86 -15.92 -2.16
C ILE A 103 8.96 -14.87 -2.26
N THR A 104 8.60 -13.59 -2.32
CA THR A 104 9.56 -12.48 -2.42
C THR A 104 10.49 -12.45 -1.20
N ASN A 105 9.95 -12.58 0.01
CA ASN A 105 10.73 -12.65 1.23
C ASN A 105 11.70 -13.85 1.23
N PHE A 106 11.28 -15.01 0.71
CA PHE A 106 12.17 -16.16 0.55
C PHE A 106 13.30 -15.88 -0.46
N LEU A 107 12.98 -15.26 -1.60
CA LEU A 107 13.97 -14.90 -2.62
C LEU A 107 14.97 -13.87 -2.11
N LEU A 108 14.52 -12.81 -1.44
CA LEU A 108 15.39 -11.79 -0.84
C LEU A 108 16.39 -12.40 0.14
N LYS A 109 15.90 -13.27 1.04
CA LYS A 109 16.76 -14.05 1.95
C LYS A 109 17.77 -14.93 1.21
N TYR A 110 17.36 -15.58 0.11
CA TYR A 110 18.25 -16.42 -0.69
C TYR A 110 19.38 -15.61 -1.35
N PHE A 111 19.09 -14.38 -1.79
CA PHE A 111 20.07 -13.49 -2.39
C PHE A 111 20.86 -12.62 -1.39
N ASN A 112 20.64 -12.80 -0.07
CA ASN A 112 21.21 -11.97 1.00
C ASN A 112 20.93 -10.46 0.83
N VAL A 113 19.74 -10.12 0.34
CA VAL A 113 19.26 -8.74 0.17
C VAL A 113 18.12 -8.46 1.15
#